data_AF-A0A535BQF0-F1
#
_entry.id   AF-A0A535BQF0-F1
#
_cell.length_a   1.000
_cell.length_b   1.000
_cell.length_c   1.000
_cell.angle_alpha   90.00
_cell.angle_beta   90.00
_cell.angle_gamma   90.00
#
_symmetry.space_group_name_H-M   'P 1'
#
loop_
_entity.id
_entity.type
_entity.pdbx_description
1 polymer ?
#
loop_
_entity_poly.entity_id
_entity_poly.type
_entity_poly.pdbx_seq_one_letter_code
_entity_poly.pdbx_strand_id
1 'polypeptide(L)'
;MKRAVRPGIVVLAASAALGAMTSAPLAHARPYEEIRTRGEISVCANPNALPYAANRPETPGFQIEIARAIAQRLVVRLHIDWIVPRMRAAMVDCDMLMDTIASPDVQGPAIKLSLPYQTGGVALAFAPGRPTVA
;
A
#
# COMPACT_ATOMS: atom_id res chain seq x y z
N MET A 1 2.41 64.67 -15.84
CA MET A 1 1.52 63.77 -15.05
C MET A 1 2.20 62.42 -14.91
N LYS A 2 2.88 62.14 -13.78
CA LYS A 2 3.55 60.85 -13.52
C LYS A 2 2.68 60.06 -12.54
N ARG A 3 2.12 58.92 -12.99
CA ARG A 3 1.36 58.01 -12.12
C ARG A 3 2.34 57.29 -11.18
N ALA A 4 2.27 57.62 -9.90
CA ALA A 4 2.96 56.88 -8.85
C ALA A 4 2.26 55.52 -8.69
N VAL A 5 2.90 54.45 -9.17
CA VAL A 5 2.46 53.09 -8.89
C VAL A 5 2.78 52.80 -7.42
N ARG A 6 1.75 52.62 -6.59
CA ARG A 6 1.89 52.33 -5.16
C ARG A 6 2.57 50.96 -4.97
N PRO A 7 3.72 50.86 -4.28
CA PRO A 7 4.49 49.62 -4.13
C PRO A 7 3.78 48.56 -3.28
N GLY A 8 2.71 48.90 -2.56
CA GLY A 8 1.98 47.97 -1.68
C GLY A 8 1.14 46.91 -2.40
N ILE A 9 0.79 47.09 -3.68
CA ILE A 9 -0.07 46.14 -4.41
C ILE A 9 0.75 44.96 -4.98
N VAL A 10 2.02 45.20 -5.33
CA VAL A 10 2.88 44.16 -5.93
C VAL A 10 3.32 43.13 -4.89
N VAL A 11 3.54 43.55 -3.63
CA VAL A 11 3.99 42.66 -2.54
C VAL A 11 2.87 41.71 -2.10
N LEU A 12 1.60 42.12 -2.15
CA LEU A 12 0.47 41.26 -1.75
C LEU A 12 0.20 40.13 -2.76
N ALA A 13 0.41 40.38 -4.05
CA ALA A 13 0.19 39.39 -5.10
C ALA A 13 1.27 38.30 -5.12
N ALA A 14 2.53 38.65 -4.83
CA ALA A 14 3.63 37.70 -4.78
C ALA A 14 3.50 36.69 -3.61
N SER A 15 2.98 37.14 -2.46
CA SER A 15 2.75 36.28 -1.29
C SER A 15 1.59 35.30 -1.47
N ALA A 16 0.56 35.67 -2.23
CA ALA A 16 -0.58 34.80 -2.52
C ALA A 16 -0.21 33.65 -3.48
N ALA A 17 0.69 33.91 -4.44
CA ALA A 17 1.17 32.88 -5.37
C ALA A 17 2.06 31.81 -4.69
N LEU A 18 2.81 32.19 -3.64
CA LEU A 18 3.65 31.26 -2.89
C LEU A 18 2.86 30.35 -1.94
N GLY A 19 1.71 30.83 -1.42
CA GLY A 19 0.84 30.04 -0.54
C GLY A 19 0.02 28.96 -1.26
N ALA A 20 -0.19 29.08 -2.57
CA ALA A 20 -0.95 28.11 -3.35
C ALA A 20 -0.14 26.84 -3.72
N MET A 21 1.19 26.86 -3.58
CA MET A 21 2.06 25.73 -3.94
C MET A 21 2.43 24.81 -2.77
N THR A 22 2.01 25.13 -1.55
CA THR A 22 2.29 24.32 -0.34
C THR A 22 1.14 23.39 0.05
N SER A 23 0.07 23.32 -0.75
CA SER A 23 -0.96 22.29 -0.63
C SER A 23 -0.44 20.95 -1.16
N ALA A 24 0.57 20.39 -0.51
CA ALA A 24 0.82 18.96 -0.66
C ALA A 24 -0.47 18.25 -0.21
N PRO A 25 -1.13 17.47 -1.09
CA PRO A 25 -2.28 16.71 -0.67
C PRO A 25 -1.84 15.84 0.51
N LEU A 26 -2.57 15.93 1.62
CA LEU A 26 -2.48 14.93 2.67
C LEU A 26 -2.66 13.59 1.97
N ALA A 27 -1.66 12.71 2.05
CA ALA A 27 -1.69 11.40 1.43
C ALA A 27 -2.77 10.56 2.13
N HIS A 28 -4.01 10.77 1.71
CA HIS A 28 -5.14 9.96 2.09
C HIS A 28 -5.11 8.72 1.21
N ALA A 29 -5.16 7.55 1.83
CA ALA A 29 -5.39 6.30 1.10
C ALA A 29 -6.62 6.45 0.20
N ARG A 30 -6.55 5.93 -1.03
CA ARG A 30 -7.65 6.03 -1.99
C ARG A 30 -8.96 5.54 -1.35
N PRO A 31 -10.03 6.35 -1.40
CA PRO A 31 -11.31 5.94 -0.86
C PRO A 31 -11.94 4.86 -1.74
N TYR A 32 -12.86 4.10 -1.14
CA TYR A 32 -13.57 3.04 -1.83
C TYR A 32 -14.30 3.50 -3.10
N GLU A 33 -14.89 4.70 -3.10
CA GLU A 33 -15.58 5.23 -4.29
C GLU A 33 -14.65 5.46 -5.49
N GLU A 34 -13.37 5.76 -5.25
CA GLU A 34 -12.38 5.87 -6.31
C GLU A 34 -12.05 4.49 -6.92
N ILE A 35 -11.90 3.47 -6.08
CA ILE A 35 -11.70 2.07 -6.50
C ILE A 35 -12.89 1.61 -7.38
N ARG A 36 -14.12 1.92 -6.96
CA ARG A 36 -15.33 1.60 -7.74
C ARG A 36 -15.36 2.33 -9.07
N THR A 37 -15.04 3.61 -9.08
CA THR A 37 -15.04 4.45 -10.30
C THR A 37 -13.99 3.97 -11.30
N ARG A 38 -12.81 3.58 -10.83
CA ARG A 38 -11.75 2.99 -11.66
C ARG A 38 -12.11 1.57 -12.14
N GLY A 39 -13.00 0.88 -11.42
CA GLY A 39 -13.36 -0.50 -11.70
C GLY A 39 -12.23 -1.49 -11.43
N GLU A 40 -11.27 -1.13 -10.57
CA GLU A 40 -10.09 -1.96 -10.26
C GLU A 40 -9.53 -1.67 -8.86
N ILE A 41 -9.30 -2.75 -8.10
CA ILE A 41 -8.57 -2.76 -6.84
C ILE A 41 -7.18 -3.38 -7.03
N SER A 42 -6.15 -2.75 -6.47
CA SER A 42 -4.76 -3.18 -6.57
C SER A 42 -4.28 -3.84 -5.28
N VAL A 43 -3.45 -4.89 -5.40
CA VAL A 43 -2.83 -5.57 -4.26
C VAL A 43 -1.33 -5.71 -4.45
N CYS A 44 -0.58 -5.32 -3.44
CA CYS A 44 0.85 -5.56 -3.34
C CYS A 44 1.07 -6.95 -2.70
N ALA A 45 1.84 -7.81 -3.36
CA ALA A 45 2.18 -9.14 -2.85
C ALA A 45 3.62 -9.55 -3.18
N ASN A 46 4.22 -10.39 -2.34
CA ASN A 46 5.55 -10.95 -2.59
C ASN A 46 5.43 -12.27 -3.36
N PRO A 47 6.01 -12.40 -4.58
CA PRO A 47 5.88 -13.61 -5.40
C PRO A 47 6.59 -14.84 -4.80
N ASN A 48 7.43 -14.65 -3.77
CA ASN A 48 8.18 -15.72 -3.10
C ASN A 48 7.59 -16.09 -1.72
N ALA A 49 6.50 -15.47 -1.29
CA ALA A 49 5.87 -15.73 0.01
C ALA A 49 4.99 -16.98 -0.02
N LEU A 50 5.56 -18.13 -0.39
CA LEU A 50 4.85 -19.40 -0.38
C LEU A 50 4.48 -19.80 1.06
N PRO A 51 3.31 -20.42 1.30
CA PRO A 51 2.24 -20.76 0.34
C PRO A 51 1.20 -19.64 0.15
N TYR A 52 1.48 -18.42 0.61
CA TYR A 52 0.51 -17.32 0.67
C TYR A 52 0.37 -16.57 -0.65
N ALA A 53 1.46 -16.37 -1.38
CA ALA A 53 1.47 -15.68 -2.66
C ALA A 53 2.54 -16.22 -3.62
N ALA A 54 2.17 -16.39 -4.88
CA ALA A 54 3.05 -16.75 -5.98
C ALA A 54 2.55 -16.14 -7.29
N ASN A 55 3.47 -15.68 -8.14
CA ASN A 55 3.15 -15.30 -9.52
C ASN A 55 3.05 -16.54 -10.43
N ARG A 56 2.15 -17.46 -10.05
CA ARG A 56 1.85 -18.73 -10.74
C ARG A 56 0.34 -18.90 -10.84
N PRO A 57 -0.27 -18.78 -12.03
CA PRO A 57 -1.72 -18.80 -12.20
C PRO A 57 -2.40 -20.04 -11.60
N GLU A 58 -1.75 -21.20 -11.70
CA GLU A 58 -2.23 -22.50 -11.22
C GLU A 58 -2.11 -22.68 -9.70
N THR A 59 -1.19 -21.96 -9.06
CA THR A 59 -0.92 -22.03 -7.61
C THR A 59 -0.66 -20.63 -7.04
N PRO A 60 -1.65 -19.71 -7.12
CA PRO A 60 -1.43 -18.30 -6.82
C PRO A 60 -1.17 -18.03 -5.34
N GLY A 61 -1.57 -18.95 -4.46
CA GLY A 61 -1.42 -18.85 -3.02
C GLY A 61 -2.66 -18.28 -2.33
N PHE A 62 -2.80 -18.63 -1.04
CA PHE A 62 -3.99 -18.37 -0.25
C PHE A 62 -4.40 -16.88 -0.18
N GLN A 63 -3.44 -15.96 -0.02
CA GLN A 63 -3.73 -14.53 0.10
C GLN A 63 -4.08 -13.89 -1.24
N ILE A 64 -3.62 -14.45 -2.36
CA ILE A 64 -4.05 -14.03 -3.69
C ILE A 64 -5.50 -14.45 -3.96
N GLU A 65 -5.93 -15.61 -3.46
CA GLU A 65 -7.32 -16.04 -3.52
C GLU A 65 -8.24 -15.15 -2.66
N ILE A 66 -7.79 -14.72 -1.48
CA ILE A 66 -8.50 -13.71 -0.68
C ILE A 66 -8.65 -12.42 -1.47
N ALA A 67 -7.58 -11.89 -2.07
CA ALA A 67 -7.63 -10.66 -2.86
C ALA A 67 -8.60 -10.78 -4.04
N ARG A 68 -8.65 -11.95 -4.71
CA ARG A 68 -9.59 -12.24 -5.79
C ARG A 68 -11.03 -12.25 -5.29
N ALA A 69 -11.30 -12.90 -4.16
CA ALA A 69 -12.63 -12.93 -3.55
C ALA A 69 -13.11 -11.52 -3.14
N ILE A 70 -12.21 -10.68 -2.62
CA ILE A 70 -12.50 -9.28 -2.31
C ILE A 70 -12.88 -8.52 -3.59
N ALA A 71 -12.05 -8.58 -4.65
CA ALA A 71 -12.33 -7.91 -5.91
C ALA A 71 -13.68 -8.33 -6.52
N GLN A 72 -13.98 -9.63 -6.49
CA GLN A 72 -15.28 -10.16 -6.93
C GLN A 72 -16.45 -9.58 -6.12
N ARG A 73 -16.31 -9.52 -4.80
CA ARG A 73 -17.35 -8.96 -3.91
C ARG A 73 -17.57 -7.46 -4.12
N LEU A 74 -16.52 -6.74 -4.48
CA LEU A 74 -16.57 -5.32 -4.81
C LEU A 74 -17.00 -5.05 -6.27
N VAL A 75 -17.16 -6.09 -7.10
CA VAL A 75 -17.52 -6.01 -8.52
C VAL A 75 -16.50 -5.17 -9.33
N VAL A 76 -15.21 -5.38 -9.03
CA VAL A 76 -14.09 -4.71 -9.71
C VAL A 76 -13.05 -5.73 -10.17
N ARG A 77 -12.16 -5.33 -11.08
CA ARG A 77 -10.99 -6.12 -11.47
C ARG A 77 -9.96 -6.14 -10.35
N LEU A 78 -9.16 -7.20 -10.28
CA LEU A 78 -7.98 -7.28 -9.43
C LEU A 78 -6.74 -7.00 -10.26
N HIS A 79 -5.95 -6.02 -9.85
CA HIS A 79 -4.58 -5.81 -10.31
C HIS A 79 -3.61 -6.25 -9.23
N ILE A 80 -2.54 -6.97 -9.59
CA ILE A 80 -1.54 -7.48 -8.65
C ILE A 80 -0.20 -6.83 -8.97
N ASP A 81 0.32 -6.08 -8.02
CA ASP A 81 1.67 -5.54 -8.06
C ASP A 81 2.62 -6.44 -7.27
N TRP A 82 3.53 -7.08 -7.99
CA TRP A 82 4.52 -7.96 -7.38
C TRP A 82 5.68 -7.13 -6.81
N ILE A 83 5.83 -7.16 -5.48
CA ILE A 83 6.87 -6.44 -4.75
C ILE A 83 7.71 -7.43 -3.94
N VAL A 84 9.04 -7.34 -4.03
CA VAL A 84 9.93 -8.21 -3.23
C VAL A 84 10.27 -7.57 -1.88
N PRO A 85 10.87 -6.37 -1.81
CA PRO A 85 11.01 -5.71 -0.51
C PRO A 85 9.67 -5.09 -0.11
N ARG A 86 9.19 -5.40 1.11
CA ARG A 86 7.97 -4.83 1.70
C ARG A 86 7.93 -3.29 1.60
N MET A 87 9.08 -2.63 1.77
CA MET A 87 9.19 -1.17 1.71
C MET A 87 8.76 -0.57 0.36
N ARG A 88 8.74 -1.36 -0.72
CA ARG A 88 8.24 -0.93 -2.03
C ARG A 88 6.74 -0.65 -2.03
N ALA A 89 5.96 -1.21 -1.08
CA ALA A 89 4.53 -0.92 -0.95
C ALA A 89 4.24 0.58 -0.81
N ALA A 90 5.14 1.33 -0.14
CA ALA A 90 5.00 2.78 0.01
C ALA A 90 5.22 3.58 -1.29
N MET A 91 5.82 2.96 -2.32
CA MET A 91 6.08 3.59 -3.62
C MET A 91 5.11 3.15 -4.71
N VAL A 92 4.51 1.96 -4.58
CA VAL A 92 3.62 1.37 -5.59
C VAL A 92 2.16 1.79 -5.41
N ASP A 93 1.80 2.29 -4.22
CA ASP A 93 0.45 2.83 -3.93
C ASP A 93 -0.68 1.81 -4.19
N CYS A 94 -0.48 0.58 -3.71
CA CYS A 94 -1.50 -0.46 -3.74
C CYS A 94 -2.64 -0.17 -2.76
N ASP A 95 -3.87 -0.56 -3.13
CA ASP A 95 -5.04 -0.43 -2.24
C ASP A 95 -5.00 -1.45 -1.08
N MET A 96 -4.33 -2.59 -1.28
CA MET A 96 -4.15 -3.64 -0.28
C MET A 96 -2.69 -4.10 -0.23
N LEU A 97 -2.20 -4.48 0.97
CA LEU A 97 -0.90 -5.11 1.16
C LEU A 97 -1.06 -6.46 1.85
N MET A 98 -0.70 -7.52 1.12
CA MET A 98 -0.68 -8.89 1.66
C MET A 98 0.62 -9.15 2.43
N ASP A 99 0.66 -10.26 3.18
CA ASP A 99 1.80 -10.66 4.02
C ASP A 99 2.15 -9.63 5.12
N THR A 100 1.13 -8.97 5.68
CA THR A 100 1.31 -8.04 6.80
C THR A 100 1.08 -8.75 8.13
N ILE A 101 2.12 -8.79 8.97
CA ILE A 101 2.05 -9.36 10.32
C ILE A 101 1.36 -8.36 11.26
N ALA A 102 0.29 -8.82 11.93
CA ALA A 102 -0.37 -8.09 12.99
C ALA A 102 0.39 -8.28 14.31
N SER A 103 1.45 -7.49 14.52
CA SER A 103 2.20 -7.45 15.78
C SER A 103 2.46 -6.00 16.19
N PRO A 104 2.08 -5.58 17.42
CA PRO A 104 2.33 -4.23 17.93
C PRO A 104 3.79 -3.81 17.83
N ASP A 105 4.72 -4.75 18.00
CA ASP A 105 6.17 -4.49 18.02
C ASP A 105 6.75 -4.19 16.62
N VAL A 106 6.02 -4.57 15.56
CA VAL A 106 6.48 -4.50 14.16
C VAL A 106 5.60 -3.56 13.32
N GLN A 107 4.53 -3.03 13.91
CA GLN A 107 3.54 -2.22 13.20
C GLN A 107 3.99 -0.75 13.11
N GLY A 108 4.34 -0.32 11.90
CA GLY A 108 4.46 1.12 11.62
C GLY A 108 3.08 1.79 11.55
N PRO A 109 2.98 3.11 11.81
CA PRO A 109 1.71 3.84 11.85
C PRO A 109 1.02 3.99 10.49
N ALA A 110 1.68 3.63 9.40
CA ALA A 110 1.25 3.95 8.04
C ALA A 110 0.23 2.96 7.43
N ILE A 111 0.01 1.79 8.02
CA ILE A 111 -0.87 0.75 7.46
C ILE A 111 -2.04 0.49 8.39
N LYS A 112 -3.26 0.58 7.86
CA LYS A 112 -4.47 0.13 8.56
C LYS A 112 -4.65 -1.36 8.34
N LEU A 113 -4.74 -2.12 9.43
CA LEU A 113 -4.94 -3.57 9.35
C LEU A 113 -6.41 -3.94 9.16
N SER A 114 -6.64 -5.06 8.47
CA SER A 114 -7.90 -5.79 8.50
C SER A 114 -8.07 -6.54 9.83
N LEU A 115 -9.20 -7.25 9.96
CA LEU A 115 -9.29 -8.34 10.93
C LEU A 115 -8.24 -9.43 10.56
N PRO A 116 -7.55 -10.02 11.55
CA PRO A 116 -6.66 -11.15 11.29
C PRO A 116 -7.44 -12.35 10.74
N TYR A 117 -6.88 -13.03 9.75
CA TYR A 117 -7.48 -14.21 9.11
C TYR A 117 -6.62 -15.48 9.20
N GLN A 118 -5.38 -15.36 9.69
CA GLN A 118 -4.49 -16.49 9.94
C GLN A 118 -3.58 -16.19 11.13
N THR A 119 -3.17 -17.22 11.86
CA THR A 119 -2.07 -17.16 12.83
C THR A 119 -0.87 -17.90 12.28
N GLY A 120 0.32 -17.46 12.66
CA GLY A 120 1.58 -18.06 12.23
C GLY A 120 2.68 -17.80 13.24
N GLY A 121 3.87 -18.33 12.96
CA GLY A 121 5.04 -18.17 13.81
C GLY A 121 6.33 -18.36 13.02
N VAL A 122 7.45 -18.12 13.69
CA VAL A 122 8.79 -18.31 13.13
C VAL A 122 9.36 -19.62 13.67
N ALA A 123 10.02 -20.40 12.82
CA ALA A 123 10.69 -21.64 13.19
C ALA A 123 12.06 -21.72 12.51
N LEU A 124 12.99 -22.46 13.14
CA LEU A 124 14.26 -22.84 12.53
C LEU A 124 14.08 -24.19 11.83
N ALA A 125 14.36 -24.23 10.53
CA ALA A 125 14.32 -25.46 9.75
C ALA A 125 15.71 -26.12 9.70
N PHE A 126 15.79 -27.39 10.07
CA PHE A 126 17.01 -28.20 10.02
C PHE A 126 16.86 -29.33 9.01
N ALA A 127 17.95 -29.68 8.32
CA ALA A 127 17.96 -30.88 7.48
C ALA A 127 17.80 -32.13 8.36
N PRO A 128 17.14 -33.19 7.87
CA PRO A 128 17.02 -34.45 8.60
C PRO A 128 18.38 -34.96 9.10
N GLY A 129 18.44 -35.39 10.36
CA GLY A 129 19.66 -35.94 10.98
C GLY A 129 20.71 -34.90 11.39
N ARG A 130 20.43 -33.59 11.28
CA ARG A 130 21.32 -32.55 11.81
C ARG A 130 20.98 -32.20 13.27
N PRO A 131 21.98 -31.88 14.11
CA PRO A 131 21.72 -31.36 15.45
C PRO A 131 20.88 -30.08 15.38
N THR A 132 19.87 -29.98 16.23
CA THR A 132 19.07 -28.77 16.41
C THR A 132 19.75 -27.83 17.41
N VAL A 133 19.38 -26.55 17.37
CA VAL A 133 19.78 -25.59 18.42
C VAL A 133 18.93 -25.91 19.65
N ALA A 134 19.57 -26.36 20.73
CA ALA A 134 18.98 -26.54 22.05
C ALA A 134 19.04 -25.22 22.84
#